data_AF-A0A957JND9-F1
#
_entry.id   AF-A0A957JND9-F1
#
_cell.length_a   1.000
_cell.length_b   1.000
_cell.length_c   1.000
_cell.angle_alpha   90.00
_cell.angle_beta   90.00
_cell.angle_gamma   90.00
#
_symmetry.space_group_name_H-M   'P 1'
#
loop_
_entity.id
_entity.type
_entity.pdbx_description
1 polymer ?
#
loop_
_entity_poly.entity_id
_entity_poly.type
_entity_poly.pdbx_seq_one_letter_code
_entity_poly.pdbx_strand_id
1 'polypeptide(L)'
;VISTSFADIFRNNSLKNGLLPIIVDEDTHKQIQSLVEEDPTTTISIDLASQTVQLPDGRSVSFPIDGFSKTCMLDGIDQLGYLLKQEEKMLAYEASHPARVNTLGE
;
A
#
# COMPACT_ATOMS: atom_id res chain seq x y z
N VAL A 1 0.92 10.85 1.98
CA VAL A 1 -0.12 11.87 2.30
C VAL A 1 -0.92 11.35 3.48
N ILE A 2 -1.15 12.16 4.52
CA ILE A 2 -1.94 11.77 5.70
C ILE A 2 -3.25 12.56 5.67
N SER A 3 -4.38 11.89 5.91
CA SER A 3 -5.72 12.51 5.93
C SER A 3 -6.66 11.69 6.82
N THR A 4 -7.84 12.22 7.12
CA THR A 4 -8.93 11.46 7.74
C THR A 4 -9.73 10.63 6.73
N SER A 5 -9.64 10.97 5.43
CA SER A 5 -10.26 10.20 4.35
C SER A 5 -9.64 10.51 2.98
N PHE A 6 -9.92 9.65 2.00
CA PHE A 6 -9.52 9.83 0.60
C PHE A 6 -10.66 9.36 -0.32
N ALA A 7 -10.78 9.98 -1.49
CA ALA A 7 -11.61 9.44 -2.56
C ALA A 7 -11.01 8.13 -3.10
N ASP A 8 -11.85 7.14 -3.40
CA ASP A 8 -11.42 5.78 -3.76
C ASP A 8 -10.47 5.74 -4.97
N ILE A 9 -10.77 6.53 -6.01
CA ILE A 9 -9.95 6.63 -7.22
C ILE A 9 -8.55 7.15 -6.88
N PHE A 10 -8.46 8.20 -6.07
CA PHE A 10 -7.19 8.76 -5.65
C PHE A 10 -6.39 7.76 -4.82
N ARG A 11 -7.03 7.10 -3.84
CA ARG A 11 -6.39 6.10 -2.99
C ARG A 11 -5.79 4.97 -3.83
N ASN A 12 -6.56 4.42 -4.75
CA ASN A 12 -6.14 3.30 -5.59
C ASN A 12 -5.02 3.67 -6.56
N ASN A 13 -5.09 4.84 -7.20
CA ASN A 13 -4.05 5.30 -8.11
C ASN A 13 -2.76 5.67 -7.37
N SER A 14 -2.86 6.24 -6.16
CA SER A 14 -1.70 6.58 -5.33
C SER A 14 -0.87 5.34 -5.03
N LEU A 15 -1.51 4.28 -4.55
CA LEU A 15 -0.83 3.03 -4.19
C LEU A 15 -0.13 2.38 -5.41
N LYS A 16 -0.79 2.39 -6.58
CA LYS A 16 -0.20 1.88 -7.83
C LYS A 16 1.03 2.68 -8.29
N ASN A 17 1.09 3.96 -7.93
CA ASN A 17 2.19 4.86 -8.28
C ASN A 17 3.24 4.98 -7.16
N GLY A 18 3.21 4.11 -6.14
CA GLY A 18 4.17 4.15 -5.03
C GLY A 18 3.94 5.29 -4.02
N LEU A 19 2.82 6.00 -4.09
CA LEU A 19 2.42 7.00 -3.10
C LEU A 19 1.57 6.33 -2.02
N LEU A 20 1.95 6.51 -0.75
CA LEU A 20 1.22 5.96 0.41
C LEU A 20 0.20 6.98 0.95
N PRO A 21 -1.12 6.80 0.71
CA PRO A 21 -2.18 7.50 1.42
C PRO A 21 -2.43 6.82 2.78
N ILE A 22 -2.28 7.58 3.86
CA ILE A 22 -2.44 7.11 5.25
C ILE A 22 -3.70 7.74 5.83
N ILE A 23 -4.63 6.88 6.27
CA ILE A 23 -5.85 7.31 6.96
C ILE A 23 -5.62 7.24 8.46
N VAL A 24 -5.88 8.33 9.17
CA VAL A 24 -5.84 8.42 10.64
C VAL A 24 -7.16 8.98 11.17
N ASP A 25 -7.41 8.87 12.47
CA ASP A 25 -8.54 9.53 13.12
C ASP A 25 -8.35 11.06 13.18
N GLU A 26 -9.44 11.77 13.46
CA GLU A 26 -9.46 13.24 13.47
C GLU A 26 -8.56 13.85 14.55
N ASP A 27 -8.45 13.21 15.72
CA ASP A 27 -7.60 13.69 16.81
C ASP A 27 -6.12 13.56 16.45
N THR A 28 -5.73 12.42 15.89
CA THR A 28 -4.37 12.21 15.36
C THR A 28 -4.04 13.20 14.24
N HIS A 29 -4.97 13.45 13.32
CA HIS A 29 -4.77 14.42 12.23
C HIS A 29 -4.54 15.84 12.77
N LYS A 30 -5.38 16.31 13.70
CA LYS A 30 -5.24 17.62 14.34
C LYS A 30 -3.93 17.73 15.11
N GLN A 31 -3.54 16.67 15.81
CA GLN A 31 -2.27 16.64 16.54
C GLN A 31 -1.07 16.78 15.60
N ILE A 32 -1.05 16.02 14.50
CA ILE A 32 0.00 16.13 13.46
C ILE A 32 0.07 17.56 12.93
N GLN A 33 -1.07 18.17 12.61
CA GLN A 33 -1.13 19.53 12.12
C GLN A 33 -0.57 20.53 13.14
N SER A 34 -0.98 20.43 14.40
CA SER A 34 -0.50 21.31 15.48
C SER A 34 1.01 21.21 15.67
N LEU A 35 1.58 20.00 15.61
CA LEU A 35 3.02 19.79 15.78
C LEU A 35 3.82 20.45 14.64
N VAL A 36 3.34 20.32 13.40
CA VAL A 36 3.99 20.91 12.22
C VAL A 36 3.83 22.44 12.18
N GLU A 37 2.71 22.96 12.67
CA GLU A 37 2.49 24.41 12.81
C GLU A 37 3.39 25.04 13.89
N GLU A 38 3.64 24.33 14.99
CA GLU A 38 4.55 24.77 16.06
C GLU A 38 6.02 24.66 15.64
N ASP A 39 6.41 23.54 15.04
CA ASP A 39 7.75 23.30 14.51
C ASP A 39 7.68 22.67 13.11
N PRO A 40 7.94 23.45 12.04
CA PRO A 40 7.97 22.96 10.66
C PRO A 40 9.06 21.90 10.39
N THR A 41 10.02 21.73 11.30
CA THR A 41 11.07 20.69 11.22
C THR A 41 10.67 19.38 11.89
N THR A 42 9.44 19.32 12.45
CA THR A 42 8.86 18.12 13.04
C THR A 42 8.99 16.92 12.12
N THR A 43 9.60 15.86 12.64
CA THR A 43 9.74 14.58 11.93
C THR A 43 8.65 13.61 12.37
N ILE A 44 7.92 13.06 11.39
CA ILE A 44 6.93 12.00 11.61
C ILE A 44 7.49 10.73 10.97
N SER A 45 7.59 9.66 11.74
CA SER A 45 8.09 8.38 11.24
C SER A 45 6.92 7.49 10.81
N ILE A 46 7.05 6.86 9.65
CA ILE A 46 6.04 5.97 9.08
C ILE A 46 6.70 4.62 8.84
N ASP A 47 6.18 3.58 9.49
CA ASP A 47 6.60 2.20 9.26
C ASP A 47 5.45 1.43 8.58
N LEU A 48 5.64 1.13 7.30
CA LEU A 48 4.68 0.38 6.51
C LEU A 48 4.59 -1.10 6.92
N ALA A 49 5.69 -1.70 7.38
CA ALA A 49 5.73 -3.10 7.77
C ALA A 49 4.93 -3.34 9.05
N SER A 50 5.05 -2.44 10.04
CA SER A 50 4.21 -2.45 11.25
C SER A 50 2.89 -1.70 11.12
N GLN A 51 2.67 -0.98 10.01
CA GLN A 51 1.50 -0.13 9.76
C GLN A 51 1.32 0.96 10.83
N THR A 52 2.41 1.59 11.25
CA THR A 52 2.40 2.60 12.32
C THR A 52 2.86 3.98 11.83
N VAL A 53 2.20 5.01 12.34
CA VAL A 53 2.69 6.40 12.36
C VAL A 53 3.19 6.69 13.77
N GLN A 54 4.43 7.13 13.88
CA GLN A 54 5.07 7.48 15.15
C GLN A 54 5.25 8.99 15.19
N LEU A 55 4.68 9.60 16.23
CA LEU A 55 4.76 11.03 16.50
C LEU A 55 5.96 11.35 17.41
N PRO A 56 6.46 12.60 17.40
CA PRO A 56 7.60 13.02 18.23
C PRO A 56 7.40 12.85 19.74
N ASP A 57 6.15 12.86 20.21
CA ASP A 57 5.79 12.67 21.62
C ASP A 57 5.82 11.19 22.06
N GLY A 58 6.16 10.28 21.14
CA GLY A 58 6.19 8.83 21.38
C GLY A 58 4.85 8.13 21.15
N ARG A 59 3.79 8.86 20.77
CA ARG A 59 2.50 8.24 20.42
C ARG A 59 2.65 7.46 19.12
N SER A 60 2.11 6.24 19.11
CA SER A 60 2.05 5.38 17.93
C SER A 60 0.60 5.11 17.53
N VAL A 61 0.28 5.32 16.25
CA VAL A 61 -1.06 5.16 15.70
C VAL A 61 -1.01 4.20 14.52
N SER A 62 -1.87 3.18 14.55
CA SER A 62 -1.98 2.23 13.43
C SER A 62 -2.83 2.81 12.31
N PHE A 63 -2.48 2.53 11.05
CA PHE A 63 -3.27 2.95 9.90
C PHE A 63 -3.68 1.77 9.01
N PRO A 64 -4.84 1.84 8.33
CA PRO A 64 -5.32 0.76 7.48
C PRO A 64 -4.64 0.77 6.10
N ILE A 65 -4.21 -0.41 5.65
CA ILE A 65 -3.83 -0.70 4.26
C ILE A 65 -4.09 -2.18 3.98
N ASP A 66 -4.59 -2.50 2.78
CA ASP A 66 -4.81 -3.89 2.40
C ASP A 66 -3.47 -4.62 2.17
N GLY A 67 -3.47 -5.93 2.44
CA GLY A 67 -2.25 -6.73 2.42
C GLY A 67 -1.55 -6.74 1.06
N PHE A 68 -2.32 -6.75 -0.04
CA PHE A 68 -1.76 -6.77 -1.39
C PHE A 68 -1.02 -5.47 -1.71
N SER A 69 -1.65 -4.31 -1.49
CA SER A 69 -1.01 -3.02 -1.70
C SER A 69 0.21 -2.84 -0.80
N LYS A 70 0.14 -3.30 0.46
CA LYS A 70 1.29 -3.32 1.38
C LYS A 70 2.45 -4.13 0.81
N THR A 71 2.21 -5.36 0.34
CA THR A 71 3.25 -6.21 -0.26
C THR A 71 3.86 -5.53 -1.49
N CYS A 72 3.05 -5.02 -2.40
CA CYS A 72 3.53 -4.27 -3.57
C CYS A 72 4.45 -3.10 -3.18
N MET A 73 4.03 -2.29 -2.21
CA MET A 73 4.83 -1.15 -1.76
C MET A 73 6.13 -1.57 -1.03
N LEU A 74 6.10 -2.61 -0.20
CA LEU A 74 7.30 -3.13 0.48
C LEU A 74 8.30 -3.75 -0.50
N ASP A 75 7.81 -4.44 -1.52
CA ASP A 75 8.62 -5.07 -2.56
C ASP A 75 9.10 -4.08 -3.64
N GLY A 76 8.57 -2.85 -3.65
CA GLY A 76 8.84 -1.86 -4.68
C GLY A 76 8.31 -2.24 -6.06
N ILE A 77 7.22 -3.01 -6.12
CA ILE A 77 6.59 -3.48 -7.37
C ILE A 77 5.14 -3.06 -7.46
N ASP A 78 4.62 -2.95 -8.68
CA ASP A 78 3.19 -2.78 -8.91
C ASP A 78 2.47 -4.13 -9.06
N GLN A 79 1.20 -4.09 -9.46
CA GLN A 79 0.39 -5.29 -9.64
C GLN A 79 0.90 -6.17 -10.79
N LEU A 80 1.44 -5.56 -11.85
CA LEU A 80 2.03 -6.29 -12.97
C LEU A 80 3.33 -6.98 -12.54
N GLY A 81 4.20 -6.27 -11.83
CA GLY A 81 5.41 -6.84 -11.25
C GLY A 81 5.12 -7.98 -10.29
N TYR A 82 4.05 -7.88 -9.49
CA TYR A 82 3.60 -9.00 -8.65
C TYR A 82 3.19 -10.22 -9.49
N LEU A 83 2.44 -10.02 -10.58
CA LEU A 83 2.02 -11.11 -11.47
C LEU A 83 3.24 -11.75 -12.15
N LEU A 84 4.19 -10.97 -12.62
CA LEU A 84 5.43 -11.46 -13.23
C LEU A 84 6.24 -12.32 -12.24
N LYS A 85 6.27 -11.95 -10.94
CA LYS A 85 6.89 -12.81 -9.90
C LYS A 85 6.21 -14.18 -9.73
N GLN A 86 4.99 -14.38 -10.24
CA GLN A 86 4.30 -15.66 -10.17
C GLN A 86 4.46 -16.50 -11.45
N GLU A 87 5.25 -16.05 -12.44
CA GLU A 87 5.41 -16.72 -13.74
C GLU A 87 5.76 -18.20 -13.62
N GLU A 88 6.72 -18.57 -12.76
CA GLU A 88 7.08 -19.98 -12.55
C GLU A 88 5.91 -20.82 -12.01
N LYS A 89 5.10 -20.26 -11.11
CA LYS A 89 3.91 -20.95 -10.58
C LYS A 89 2.83 -21.08 -11.64
N MET A 90 2.67 -20.07 -12.49
CA MET A 90 1.75 -20.12 -13.62
C MET A 90 2.17 -21.23 -14.59
N LEU A 91 3.45 -21.29 -14.96
CA LEU A 91 3.99 -22.34 -15.84
C LEU A 91 3.84 -23.74 -15.23
N ALA A 92 4.14 -23.90 -13.94
CA ALA A 92 3.97 -25.18 -13.24
C ALA A 92 2.50 -25.62 -13.16
N TYR A 93 1.59 -24.66 -12.93
CA TYR A 93 0.16 -24.90 -12.98
C TYR A 93 -0.26 -25.33 -14.40
N GLU A 94 0.14 -24.61 -15.45
CA GLU A 94 -0.21 -24.95 -16.83
C GLU A 94 0.34 -26.31 -17.27
N ALA A 95 1.55 -26.68 -16.84
CA ALA A 95 2.14 -27.99 -17.14
C ALA A 95 1.41 -29.16 -16.46
N SER A 96 0.73 -28.93 -15.33
CA SER A 96 0.03 -29.97 -14.57
C SER A 96 -1.45 -30.13 -14.92
N HIS A 97 -1.97 -29.28 -15.80
CA HIS A 97 -3.39 -29.29 -16.19
C HIS A 97 -3.57 -29.71 -17.65
N PRO A 98 -4.68 -30.37 -17.99
CA PRO A 98 -4.97 -30.74 -19.37
C PRO A 98 -4.98 -29.49 -20.26
N ALA A 99 -4.46 -29.64 -21.48
CA ALA A 99 -4.39 -28.57 -22.46
C ALA A 99 -5.76 -27.88 -22.61
N ARG A 100 -5.75 -26.55 -22.70
CA ARG A 100 -6.96 -25.78 -22.91
C ARG A 100 -7.65 -26.27 -24.19
N VAL A 101 -8.98 -26.32 -24.18
CA VAL A 101 -9.76 -26.68 -25.36
C VAL A 101 -9.46 -25.68 -26.47
N ASN A 102 -8.80 -26.15 -27.52
CA ASN A 102 -8.57 -25.34 -28.71
C ASN A 102 -9.84 -25.39 -29.58
N THR A 103 -10.57 -24.26 -29.65
CA THR A 103 -11.76 -24.13 -30.49
C THR A 103 -11.45 -23.56 -31.88
N LEU A 104 -10.19 -23.19 -32.13
CA LEU A 104 -9.69 -22.87 -33.46
C LEU A 104 -9.23 -24.21 -34.05
N GLY A 105 -10.18 -24.96 -34.61
CA GLY A 105 -9.86 -26.20 -35.31
C GLY A 105 -8.86 -25.91 -36.43
N GLU A 106 -7.79 -26.71 -36.48
CA GLU A 106 -7.21 -27.06 -37.77
C GLU A 106 -8.19 -28.00 -38.51
#